data_AF-A0A396NKQ0-F1
#
_entry.id   AF-A0A396NKQ0-F1
#
_cell.length_a   1.000
_cell.length_b   1.000
_cell.length_c   1.000
_cell.angle_alpha   90.00
_cell.angle_beta   90.00
_cell.angle_gamma   90.00
#
_symmetry.space_group_name_H-M   'P 1'
#
loop_
_entity.id
_entity.type
_entity.pdbx_description
1 polymer ?
#
loop_
_entity_poly.entity_id
_entity_poly.type
_entity_poly.pdbx_seq_one_letter_code
_entity_poly.pdbx_strand_id
1 'polypeptide(L)' 'MATKFKNLEAEQARKGYTNEQMAQFLGMSRGNYEAKLRNGRFYAREALVLCRLFECDFVYLFDEEEEKAVV' A
#
# COMPACT_ATOMS: atom_id res chain seq x y z
N MET A 1 -12.05 -0.24 2.14
CA MET A 1 -11.23 0.21 3.30
C MET A 1 -10.37 1.33 2.80
N ALA A 2 -10.47 2.54 3.34
CA ALA A 2 -9.63 3.64 2.90
C ALA A 2 -8.18 3.41 3.35
N THR A 3 -7.22 3.58 2.44
CA THR A 3 -5.79 3.58 2.78
C THR A 3 -5.24 5.00 2.79
N LYS A 4 -4.16 5.21 3.55
CA LYS A 4 -3.41 6.47 3.56
C LYS A 4 -2.65 6.72 2.24
N PHE A 5 -2.43 5.68 1.43
CA PHE A 5 -1.62 5.74 0.21
C PHE A 5 -2.49 5.51 -1.03
N LYS A 6 -2.97 6.61 -1.65
CA LYS A 6 -3.88 6.55 -2.80
C LYS A 6 -3.25 5.81 -4.00
N ASN A 7 -1.95 5.99 -4.21
CA ASN A 7 -1.24 5.33 -5.30
C ASN A 7 -1.17 3.81 -5.10
N LEU A 8 -0.92 3.35 -3.86
CA LEU A 8 -0.97 1.92 -3.54
C LEU A 8 -2.35 1.31 -3.81
N GLU A 9 -3.44 2.00 -3.45
CA GLU A 9 -4.81 1.56 -3.76
C GLU A 9 -5.05 1.49 -5.26
N ALA A 10 -4.60 2.51 -6.00
CA ALA A 10 -4.74 2.57 -7.44
C ALA A 10 -3.99 1.44 -8.15
N GLU A 11 -2.73 1.17 -7.79
CA GLU A 11 -1.96 0.09 -8.42
C GLU A 11 -2.53 -1.29 -8.09
N GLN A 12 -2.98 -1.49 -6.84
CA GLN A 12 -3.67 -2.71 -6.44
C GLN A 12 -4.94 -2.93 -7.28
N ALA A 13 -5.76 -1.88 -7.45
CA ALA A 13 -6.98 -1.93 -8.26
C ALA A 13 -6.69 -2.18 -9.75
N ARG A 14 -5.67 -1.54 -10.33
CA ARG A 14 -5.25 -1.74 -11.73
C ARG A 14 -4.85 -3.17 -12.03
N LYS A 15 -4.19 -3.85 -11.08
CA LYS A 15 -3.82 -5.27 -11.20
C LYS A 15 -4.96 -6.22 -10.82
N GLY A 16 -6.06 -5.72 -10.27
CA GLY A 16 -7.19 -6.53 -9.81
C GLY A 16 -6.88 -7.38 -8.57
N TYR A 17 -5.92 -6.96 -7.75
CA TYR A 17 -5.51 -7.73 -6.56
C TYR A 17 -6.44 -7.47 -5.37
N THR A 18 -6.86 -8.57 -4.73
CA THR A 18 -7.58 -8.52 -3.46
C THR A 18 -6.62 -8.30 -2.29
N ASN A 19 -7.14 -7.81 -1.16
CA ASN A 19 -6.35 -7.69 0.07
C ASN A 19 -5.78 -9.03 0.54
N GLU A 20 -6.48 -10.13 0.26
CA GLU A 20 -6.00 -11.49 0.56
C GLU A 20 -4.74 -11.82 -0.26
N GLN A 21 -4.76 -11.56 -1.56
CA GLN A 21 -3.59 -11.78 -2.43
C GLN A 21 -2.42 -10.88 -2.05
N MET A 22 -2.69 -9.60 -1.73
CA MET A 22 -1.66 -8.68 -1.24
C MET A 22 -1.01 -9.18 0.04
N ALA A 23 -1.80 -9.69 0.98
CA ALA A 23 -1.29 -10.28 2.21
C ALA A 23 -0.44 -11.53 1.94
N GLN A 24 -0.85 -12.38 0.98
CA GLN A 24 -0.07 -13.55 0.54
C GLN A 24 1.27 -13.14 -0.07
N PHE A 25 1.31 -12.14 -0.95
CA PHE A 25 2.57 -11.62 -1.52
C PHE A 25 3.53 -11.09 -0.45
N LEU A 26 2.98 -10.53 0.63
CA LEU A 26 3.75 -10.00 1.75
C LEU A 26 4.04 -11.02 2.86
N GLY A 27 3.55 -12.27 2.72
CA GLY A 27 3.73 -13.32 3.73
C GLY A 27 3.07 -13.01 5.07
N MET A 28 1.88 -12.40 5.06
CA MET A 28 1.12 -12.04 6.27
C MET A 28 -0.36 -12.39 6.15
N SER A 29 -1.12 -12.22 7.24
CA SER A 29 -2.57 -12.38 7.22
C SER A 29 -3.26 -11.16 6.62
N ARG A 30 -4.45 -11.37 6.01
CA ARG A 30 -5.28 -10.28 5.45
C ARG A 30 -5.55 -9.16 6.45
N GLY A 31 -5.88 -9.52 7.69
CA GLY A 31 -6.15 -8.54 8.75
C GLY A 31 -4.94 -7.67 9.09
N ASN A 32 -3.72 -8.22 9.02
CA ASN A 32 -2.49 -7.44 9.21
C ASN A 32 -2.27 -6.48 8.04
N TYR A 33 -2.45 -6.94 6.81
CA TYR A 33 -2.37 -6.08 5.63
C TYR A 33 -3.37 -4.93 5.67
N GLU A 34 -4.64 -5.22 6.00
CA GLU A 34 -5.68 -4.20 6.17
C GLU A 34 -5.38 -3.21 7.30
N ALA A 35 -4.80 -3.68 8.41
CA ALA A 35 -4.35 -2.80 9.48
C ALA A 35 -3.23 -1.86 9.03
N LYS A 36 -2.27 -2.36 8.24
CA LYS A 36 -1.17 -1.58 7.65
C LYS A 36 -1.68 -0.56 6.65
N LEU A 37 -2.63 -0.91 5.79
CA LEU A 37 -3.28 0.04 4.88
C LEU A 37 -3.91 1.21 5.62
N ARG A 38 -4.54 0.97 6.78
CA ARG A 38 -5.15 2.02 7.61
C ARG A 38 -4.13 2.88 8.36
N ASN A 39 -3.10 2.26 8.94
CA ASN A 39 -2.16 2.96 9.84
C ASN A 39 -0.88 3.46 9.16
N GLY A 40 -0.63 3.06 7.91
CA GLY A 40 0.55 3.43 7.12
C GLY A 40 1.86 2.72 7.50
N ARG A 41 1.85 1.79 8.46
CA ARG A 41 3.06 1.20 9.07
C ARG A 41 3.56 -0.02 8.31
N PHE A 42 4.11 0.20 7.11
CA PHE A 42 4.84 -0.83 6.37
C PHE A 42 6.30 -0.90 6.83
N TYR A 43 6.83 -2.11 6.97
CA TYR A 43 8.27 -2.31 7.14
C TYR A 43 8.98 -2.09 5.80
N ALA A 44 10.25 -1.67 5.83
CA ALA A 44 11.03 -1.44 4.62
C ALA A 44 11.03 -2.65 3.66
N ARG A 45 11.10 -3.88 4.19
CA ARG A 45 11.02 -5.10 3.37
C ARG A 45 9.69 -5.27 2.64
N GLU A 46 8.58 -4.88 3.28
CA GLU A 46 7.23 -4.99 2.71
C GLU A 46 7.06 -3.95 1.61
N ALA A 47 7.53 -2.73 1.86
CA ALA A 47 7.52 -1.66 0.87
C ALA A 47 8.35 -2.02 -0.36
N LEU A 48 9.52 -2.64 -0.19
CA LEU A 48 10.34 -3.11 -1.31
C LEU A 48 9.63 -4.21 -2.13
N VAL A 49 8.90 -5.13 -1.48
CA VAL A 49 8.10 -6.14 -2.19
C VAL A 49 6.99 -5.45 -3.00
N LEU A 50 6.30 -4.47 -2.42
CA LEU A 50 5.24 -3.73 -3.11
C LEU A 50 5.77 -2.93 -4.31
N CYS A 51 6.92 -2.26 -4.17
CA CYS A 51 7.57 -1.56 -5.29
C CYS A 51 7.92 -2.52 -6.43
N ARG A 52 8.42 -3.73 -6.11
CA ARG A 52 8.71 -4.76 -7.12
C ARG A 52 7.45 -5.33 -7.77
N LEU A 53 6.40 -5.52 -6.98
CA LEU A 53 5.12 -6.07 -7.46
C LEU A 53 4.42 -5.12 -8.44
N PHE A 54 4.50 -3.81 -8.19
CA PHE A 54 3.85 -2.78 -8.99
C PHE A 54 4.76 -2.09 -10.00
N GLU A 55 6.04 -2.42 -10.03
CA GLU A 55 7.03 -1.85 -10.96
C GLU A 55 7.13 -0.32 -10.88
N CYS A 56 7.03 0.22 -9.66
CA CYS A 56 7.10 1.66 -9.38
C CYS A 56 8.01 1.95 -8.17
N ASP A 57 8.43 3.20 -8.02
CA ASP A 57 9.32 3.60 -6.92
C ASP A 57 8.56 3.83 -5.59
N PHE A 58 9.33 3.83 -4.50
CA PHE A 58 8.81 4.00 -3.14
C PHE A 58 8.15 5.36 -2.93
N VAL A 59 8.71 6.43 -3.51
CA VAL A 59 8.21 7.80 -3.32
C VAL A 59 6.83 7.92 -3.93
N TYR A 60 6.63 7.43 -5.15
CA TYR A 60 5.31 7.37 -5.78
C TYR A 60 4.34 6.47 -5.01
N LEU A 61 4.74 5.24 -4.70
CA LEU A 61 3.79 4.24 -4.17
C LEU A 61 3.26 4.60 -2.78
N PHE A 62 4.11 5.23 -1.96
CA PHE A 62 3.80 5.66 -0.60
C PHE A 62 3.65 7.16 -0.48
N ASP A 63 3.41 7.86 -1.59
CA ASP A 63 3.12 9.29 -1.56
C ASP A 63 1.87 9.53 -0.71
N GLU A 64 2.05 10.25 0.37
CA GLU A 64 0.94 10.78 1.16
C GLU A 64 0.59 12.08 0.47
N GLU A 65 -0.55 12.14 -0.23
CA GLU A 65 -1.11 13.45 -0.56
C GLU A 65 -1.30 14.16 0.78
N GLU A 66 -0.38 15.07 1.09
CA GLU A 66 -0.51 16.03 2.16
C GLU A 66 -1.90 16.63 1.97
N GLU A 67 -2.81 16.33 2.89
CA GLU A 67 -4.01 17.10 3.03
C GLU A 67 -3.49 18.51 3.29
N LYS A 68 -3.42 19.34 2.23
CA LYS A 68 -3.07 20.75 2.35
C LYS A 68 -4.08 21.31 3.33
N ALA A 69 -3.69 21.39 4.59
CA ALA A 69 -4.29 22.32 5.51
C ALA A 69 -4.09 23.67 4.84
N VAL A 70 -5.14 24.16 4.19
CA VAL A 70 -5.24 25.55 3.80
C VAL A 70 -5.27 26.29 5.13
N VAL A 71 -4.10 26.71 5.60
CA VAL A 71 -3.93 27.62 6.73
C VAL A 71 -3.75 29.03 6.17
#